data_AF-A0A7W1C8Q3-F1
#
_entry.id   AF-A0A7W1C8Q3-F1
#
_cell.length_a   1.000
_cell.length_b   1.000
_cell.length_c   1.000
_cell.angle_alpha   90.00
_cell.angle_beta   90.00
_cell.angle_gamma   90.00
#
_symmetry.space_group_name_H-M   'P 1'
#
loop_
_entity.id
_entity.type
_entity.pdbx_description
1 polymer ?
#
loop_
_entity_poly.entity_id
_entity_poly.type
_entity_poly.pdbx_seq_one_letter_code
_entity_poly.pdbx_strand_id
1 'polypeptide(L)' 'MTGRVEVSEATVRALADLAGLPLEEGREALIAPQLVEWLAGANELSRKMAGPEHREVTPITVFVHPNVEDAE' A
#
# COMPACT_ATOMS: atom_id res chain seq x y z
N MET A 1 -0.44 -15.35 16.55
CA MET A 1 -0.84 -15.89 15.23
C MET A 1 0.00 -15.21 14.17
N THR A 2 1.15 -15.79 13.81
CA THR A 2 1.94 -15.30 12.67
C THR A 2 1.43 -16.04 11.45
N GLY A 3 0.24 -15.66 10.97
CA GLY A 3 -0.26 -16.16 9.70
C GLY A 3 0.65 -15.62 8.60
N ARG A 4 1.30 -16.52 7.86
CA ARG A 4 2.06 -16.13 6.67
C ARG A 4 1.10 -15.41 5.75
N VAL A 5 1.42 -14.18 5.36
CA VAL A 5 0.61 -13.44 4.39
C VAL A 5 0.83 -14.13 3.05
N GLU A 6 -0.13 -14.94 2.62
CA GLU A 6 -0.11 -15.54 1.29
C GLU A 6 -0.97 -14.69 0.36
N VAL A 7 -0.36 -14.19 -0.70
CA VAL A 7 -1.06 -13.50 -1.79
C VAL A 7 -1.10 -14.45 -2.97
N SER A 8 -2.28 -14.94 -3.34
CA SER A 8 -2.47 -15.77 -4.52
C SER A 8 -2.64 -14.91 -5.78
N GLU A 9 -2.39 -15.48 -6.95
CA GLU A 9 -2.64 -14.81 -8.24
C GLU A 9 -4.10 -14.37 -8.39
N ALA A 10 -5.05 -15.19 -7.92
CA ALA A 10 -6.47 -14.83 -7.88
C ALA A 10 -6.75 -13.60 -7.00
N THR A 11 -6.01 -13.46 -5.89
CA THR A 11 -6.10 -12.27 -5.03
C THR A 11 -5.56 -11.05 -5.76
N VAL A 12 -4.43 -11.18 -6.47
CA VAL A 12 -3.87 -10.08 -7.28
C VAL A 12 -4.85 -9.65 -8.35
N ARG A 13 -5.46 -10.61 -9.07
CA ARG A 13 -6.47 -10.33 -10.10
C ARG A 13 -7.67 -9.56 -9.53
N ALA A 14 -8.21 -10.03 -8.40
CA ALA A 14 -9.33 -9.36 -7.74
C ALA A 14 -8.98 -7.92 -7.29
N LEU A 15 -7.76 -7.70 -6.77
CA LEU A 15 -7.29 -6.37 -6.39
C LEU A 15 -7.13 -5.44 -7.60
N ALA A 16 -6.60 -5.96 -8.71
CA ALA A 16 -6.48 -5.23 -9.96
C ALA A 16 -7.84 -4.79 -10.50
N ASP A 17 -8.83 -5.68 -10.46
CA ASP A 17 -10.21 -5.38 -10.89
C ASP A 17 -10.84 -4.30 -10.00
N LEU A 18 -10.68 -4.41 -8.68
CA LEU A 18 -11.17 -3.41 -7.71
C LEU A 18 -10.51 -2.03 -7.87
N ALA A 19 -9.23 -2.01 -8.25
CA ALA A 19 -8.48 -0.78 -8.49
C ALA A 19 -8.77 -0.16 -9.87
N GLY A 20 -9.52 -0.84 -10.76
CA GLY A 20 -9.73 -0.40 -12.14
C GLY A 20 -8.45 -0.45 -12.98
N LEU A 21 -7.51 -1.32 -12.63
CA LEU A 21 -6.21 -1.47 -13.28
C LEU A 21 -6.06 -2.91 -13.82
N PRO A 22 -6.80 -3.26 -14.90
CA PRO A 22 -6.79 -4.62 -15.42
C PRO A 22 -5.37 -5.04 -15.84
N LEU A 23 -4.94 -6.20 -15.36
CA LEU A 23 -3.63 -6.75 -15.65
C LEU A 23 -3.67 -7.60 -16.93
N GLU A 24 -2.60 -7.56 -17.72
CA GLU A 24 -2.37 -8.55 -18.78
C GLU A 24 -2.20 -9.95 -18.16
N GLU A 25 -2.49 -10.98 -18.93
CA GLU A 25 -2.36 -12.37 -18.48
C GLU A 25 -0.92 -12.69 -18.04
N GLY A 26 -0.79 -13.35 -16.89
CA GLY A 26 0.50 -13.78 -16.34
C GLY A 26 1.23 -12.73 -15.51
N ARG A 27 0.73 -11.49 -15.43
CA ARG A 27 1.31 -10.46 -14.54
C ARG A 27 1.09 -10.78 -13.07
N GLU A 28 0.08 -11.56 -12.73
CA GLU A 28 -0.24 -11.94 -11.36
C GLU A 28 0.93 -12.70 -10.72
N ALA A 29 1.53 -13.63 -11.46
CA ALA A 29 2.65 -14.44 -11.01
C ALA A 29 3.89 -13.60 -10.66
N LEU A 30 4.07 -12.45 -11.31
CA LEU A 30 5.17 -11.53 -11.04
C LEU A 30 4.86 -10.61 -9.85
N ILE A 31 3.59 -10.23 -9.68
CA ILE A 31 3.15 -9.26 -8.66
C ILE A 31 2.93 -9.94 -7.30
N ALA A 32 2.43 -11.17 -7.27
CA ALA A 32 2.08 -11.87 -6.04
C ALA A 32 3.24 -11.95 -5.03
N PRO A 33 4.47 -12.36 -5.41
CA PRO A 33 5.61 -12.39 -4.48
C PRO A 33 5.98 -11.00 -3.95
N GLN A 34 5.89 -9.98 -4.81
CA GLN A 34 6.20 -8.60 -4.44
C GLN A 34 5.20 -8.06 -3.41
N LEU A 35 3.92 -8.36 -3.58
CA LEU A 35 2.88 -7.96 -2.63
C LEU A 35 3.03 -8.65 -1.28
N VAL A 36 3.47 -9.91 -1.23
CA VAL A 36 3.77 -10.60 0.03
C VAL A 36 4.82 -9.84 0.84
N GLU A 37 5.94 -9.48 0.21
CA GLU A 37 7.02 -8.70 0.86
C GLU A 37 6.52 -7.33 1.33
N TRP A 38 5.77 -6.62 0.48
CA TRP A 38 5.24 -5.30 0.82
C TRP A 38 4.24 -5.36 1.97
N LEU A 39 3.34 -6.33 1.99
CA LEU A 39 2.37 -6.51 3.08
C LEU A 39 3.07 -6.85 4.39
N ALA A 40 4.13 -7.65 4.36
CA ALA A 40 4.92 -7.93 5.55
C ALA A 40 5.55 -6.65 6.14
N GLY A 41 6.18 -5.83 5.29
CA GLY A 41 6.76 -4.55 5.69
C GLY A 41 5.72 -3.54 6.19
N ALA A 42 4.58 -3.42 5.51
CA ALA A 42 3.49 -2.53 5.91
C ALA A 42 2.88 -2.95 7.27
N ASN A 43 2.73 -4.24 7.52
CA ASN A 43 2.27 -4.76 8.80
C ASN A 43 3.27 -4.51 9.93
N GLU A 44 4.57 -4.63 9.66
CA GLU A 44 5.61 -4.28 10.62
C GLU A 44 5.57 -2.80 10.98
N LEU A 45 5.49 -1.93 9.97
CA LEU A 45 5.36 -0.49 10.18
C LEU A 45 4.11 -0.17 11.00
N SER A 46 2.97 -0.77 10.67
CA SER A 46 1.71 -0.57 11.40
C SER A 46 1.85 -0.95 12.88
N ARG A 47 2.54 -2.05 13.19
CA ARG A 47 2.81 -2.45 14.58
C ARG A 47 3.69 -1.44 15.30
N LYS A 48 4.74 -0.92 14.65
CA LYS A 48 5.59 0.13 15.23
C LYS A 48 4.79 1.39 15.49
N MET A 49 4.05 1.88 14.49
CA MET A 49 3.26 3.12 14.61
C MET A 49 2.12 3.02 15.65
N ALA A 50 1.65 1.83 15.99
CA ALA A 50 0.69 1.61 17.07
C ALA A 50 1.29 1.77 18.49
N GLY A 51 2.62 1.78 18.61
CA GLY A 51 3.33 1.95 19.89
C GLY A 51 3.15 3.34 20.50
N PRO A 52 3.07 3.46 21.84
CA PRO A 52 2.90 4.75 22.53
C PRO A 52 3.97 5.78 22.17
N GLU A 53 5.21 5.34 21.93
CA GLU A 53 6.35 6.14 21.52
C GLU A 53 6.22 6.77 20.12
N HIS A 54 5.28 6.28 19.31
CA HIS A 54 5.08 6.70 17.92
C HIS A 54 3.73 7.40 17.67
N ARG A 55 2.90 7.61 18.71
CA ARG A 55 1.57 8.22 18.59
C ARG A 55 1.57 9.67 18.10
N GLU A 56 2.64 10.40 18.42
CA GLU A 56 2.80 11.81 18.05
C GLU A 56 3.53 11.97 16.70
N VAL A 57 3.99 10.87 16.09
CA VAL A 57 4.64 10.92 14.77
C VAL A 57 3.59 11.22 13.72
N THR A 58 3.57 12.46 13.23
CA THR A 58 2.74 12.86 12.10
C THR A 58 3.45 12.51 10.79
N PRO A 59 2.72 12.03 9.75
CA PRO A 59 3.27 11.94 8.41
C PRO A 59 3.86 13.28 7.97
N ILE A 60 4.98 13.26 7.24
CA ILE A 60 5.61 14.47 6.67
C ILE A 60 4.84 14.98 5.44
N THR A 61 3.53 15.13 5.58
CA THR A 61 2.68 15.52 4.45
C THR A 61 2.71 17.04 4.30
N VAL A 62 3.61 17.52 3.44
CA VAL A 62 3.54 18.89 2.93
C VAL A 62 2.51 18.92 1.80
N PHE A 63 1.29 19.32 2.10
CA PHE A 63 0.31 19.66 1.05
C PHE A 63 0.65 21.05 0.52
N VAL A 64 1.48 21.13 -0.53
CA VAL A 64 1.61 22.37 -1.31
C VAL A 64 0.44 22.39 -2.29
N HIS A 65 -0.68 23.00 -1.90
CA HIS A 65 -1.70 23.37 -2.87
C HIS A 65 -1.19 24.64 -3.57
N PRO A 66 -1.05 24.69 -4.90
CA PRO A 66 -0.84 25.97 -5.57
C PRO A 66 -2.05 26.86 -5.26
N ASN A 67 -1.81 28.06 -4.72
CA ASN A 67 -2.84 29.08 -4.60
C ASN A 67 -3.31 29.42 -6.02
N VAL A 68 -4.59 29.18 -6.33
CA VAL A 68 -5.18 29.48 -7.64
C VAL A 68 -5.53 30.98 -7.76
N GLU A 69 -4.92 31.84 -6.94
CA GLU A 69 -5.23 33.28 -6.90
C GLU A 69 -4.22 34.18 -7.62
N ASP A 70 -3.12 33.67 -8.17
CA ASP A 70 -2.19 34.48 -8.96
C ASP A 70 -2.48 34.37 -10.48
N ALA A 71 -3.75 34.46 -10.86
CA ALA A 71 -4.18 34.61 -12.25
C ALA A 71 -5.00 35.90 -12.41
N GLU A 72 -4.31 37.04 -12.30
CA GLU A 72 -4.73 38.32 -12.88
C GLU A 72 -3.77 38.73 -14.01
#